data_AF-A0A7W8P7F1-F1
#
_entry.id   AF-A0A7W8P7F1-F1
#
_cell.length_a   1.000
_cell.length_b   1.000
_cell.length_c   1.000
_cell.angle_alpha   90.00
_cell.angle_beta   90.00
_cell.angle_gamma   90.00
#
_symmetry.space_group_name_H-M   'P 1'
#
loop_
_entity.id
_entity.type
_entity.pdbx_description
1 polymer ?
#
loop_
_entity_poly.entity_id
_entity_poly.type
_entity_poly.pdbx_seq_one_letter_code
_entity_poly.pdbx_strand_id
1 'polypeptide(L)'
;MNAARNYNDAANELKHISTMVQRLEQLVKRDDLDWQGTIVATPAYWRARIEANAELPPALQPQARLLLARLATLEARSERRGRRA
;
A
#
# COMPACT_ATOMS: atom_id res chain seq x y z
N MET A 1 -21.62 10.83 -11.86
CA MET A 1 -22.26 9.52 -11.59
C MET A 1 -21.24 8.69 -10.83
N ASN A 2 -21.21 8.82 -9.48
CA ASN A 2 -20.29 8.07 -8.64
C ASN A 2 -20.85 6.66 -8.51
N ALA A 3 -20.31 5.75 -9.32
CA ALA A 3 -20.62 4.34 -9.24
C ALA A 3 -20.18 3.87 -7.86
N ALA A 4 -21.13 3.43 -7.04
CA ALA A 4 -20.86 2.57 -5.91
C ALA A 4 -19.96 1.44 -6.43
N ARG A 5 -18.66 1.52 -6.14
CA ARG A 5 -17.67 0.56 -6.64
C ARG A 5 -18.15 -0.81 -6.18
N ASN A 6 -18.36 -1.72 -7.14
CA ASN A 6 -18.85 -3.07 -6.84
C ASN A 6 -17.95 -3.66 -5.75
N TYR A 7 -18.55 -4.24 -4.71
CA TYR A 7 -17.81 -4.85 -3.59
C TYR A 7 -16.68 -5.75 -4.09
N ASN A 8 -16.92 -6.50 -5.17
CA ASN A 8 -15.94 -7.37 -5.79
C ASN A 8 -14.72 -6.62 -6.35
N ASP A 9 -14.91 -5.45 -6.95
CA ASP A 9 -13.82 -4.63 -7.49
C ASP A 9 -12.97 -4.05 -6.36
N ALA A 10 -13.61 -3.58 -5.29
CA ALA A 10 -12.92 -3.10 -4.10
C ALA A 10 -12.14 -4.23 -3.40
N ALA A 11 -12.73 -5.42 -3.29
CA ALA A 11 -12.07 -6.59 -2.70
C ALA A 11 -10.87 -7.07 -3.53
N ASN A 12 -11.01 -7.10 -4.86
CA ASN A 12 -9.93 -7.46 -5.78
C ASN A 12 -8.79 -6.44 -5.73
N GLU A 13 -9.10 -5.16 -5.67
CA GLU A 13 -8.11 -4.09 -5.51
C GLU A 13 -7.33 -4.27 -4.19
N LEU A 14 -8.02 -4.46 -3.07
CA LEU A 14 -7.35 -4.67 -1.77
C LEU A 14 -6.52 -5.97 -1.74
N LYS A 15 -6.96 -7.02 -2.43
CA LYS A 15 -6.17 -8.25 -2.60
C LYS A 15 -4.89 -7.98 -3.38
N HIS A 16 -4.98 -7.25 -4.48
CA HIS A 16 -3.81 -6.85 -5.26
C HIS A 16 -2.84 -6.00 -4.45
N ILE A 17 -3.35 -4.98 -3.75
CA ILE A 17 -2.53 -4.11 -2.87
C ILE A 17 -1.87 -4.95 -1.78
N SER A 18 -2.57 -5.92 -1.17
CA SER A 18 -1.98 -6.81 -0.17
C SER A 18 -0.79 -7.60 -0.70
N THR A 19 -0.89 -8.15 -1.92
CA THR A 19 0.24 -8.84 -2.58
C THR A 19 1.41 -7.89 -2.81
N MET A 20 1.15 -6.65 -3.22
CA MET A 20 2.21 -5.67 -3.45
C MET A 20 2.88 -5.23 -2.15
N VAL A 21 2.13 -5.01 -1.06
CA VAL A 21 2.68 -4.73 0.27
C VAL A 21 3.57 -5.88 0.76
N GLN A 22 3.15 -7.13 0.59
CA GLN A 22 3.99 -8.29 0.93
C GLN A 22 5.31 -8.32 0.13
N ARG A 23 5.25 -7.98 -1.16
CA ARG A 23 6.45 -7.89 -2.00
C ARG A 23 7.40 -6.80 -1.52
N LEU A 24 6.87 -5.62 -1.17
CA LEU A 24 7.67 -4.53 -0.60
C LEU A 24 8.34 -4.97 0.70
N GLU A 25 7.61 -5.60 1.62
CA GLU A 25 8.17 -6.11 2.87
C GLU A 25 9.33 -7.09 2.64
N GLN A 26 9.22 -7.97 1.63
CA GLN A 26 10.27 -8.91 1.27
C GLN A 26 11.51 -8.19 0.71
N LEU A 27 11.32 -7.23 -0.20
CA LEU A 27 12.42 -6.46 -0.78
C LEU A 27 13.13 -5.61 0.29
N VAL A 28 12.38 -5.02 1.21
CA VAL A 28 12.93 -4.27 2.36
C VAL A 28 13.75 -5.16 3.30
N LYS A 29 13.36 -6.41 3.49
CA LYS A 29 14.14 -7.39 4.28
C LYS A 29 15.46 -7.75 3.61
N ARG A 30 15.50 -7.78 2.27
CA ARG A 30 16.69 -8.11 1.48
C ARG A 30 17.61 -6.92 1.20
N ASP A 31 17.16 -5.71 1.53
CA ASP A 31 17.79 -4.46 1.13
C ASP A 31 17.82 -4.20 -0.39
N ASP A 32 16.95 -4.90 -1.13
CA ASP A 32 16.87 -4.87 -2.59
C ASP A 32 15.84 -3.85 -3.10
N LEU A 33 15.30 -2.99 -2.22
CA LEU A 33 14.28 -2.04 -2.62
C LEU A 33 14.94 -0.76 -3.15
N ASP A 34 14.85 -0.56 -4.46
CA ASP A 34 15.11 0.75 -5.07
C ASP A 34 13.91 1.68 -4.81
N TRP A 35 14.04 2.48 -3.76
CA TRP A 35 13.03 3.45 -3.32
C TRP A 35 12.81 4.61 -4.30
N GLN A 36 13.68 4.79 -5.30
CA GLN A 36 13.70 5.97 -6.16
C GLN A 36 13.38 5.65 -7.63
N GLY A 37 13.69 4.46 -8.13
CA GLY A 37 13.56 4.14 -9.55
C GLY A 37 12.17 3.70 -10.02
N THR A 38 11.31 3.17 -9.15
CA THR A 38 10.00 2.63 -9.55
C THR A 38 8.88 3.10 -8.62
N ILE A 39 7.89 3.84 -9.14
CA ILE A 39 6.81 4.41 -8.31
C ILE A 39 6.00 3.33 -7.56
N VAL A 40 5.76 2.17 -8.19
CA VAL A 40 5.08 1.03 -7.56
C VAL A 40 5.93 0.31 -6.51
N ALA A 41 7.22 0.63 -6.43
CA ALA A 41 8.11 0.21 -5.36
C ALA A 41 8.04 1.15 -4.13
N THR A 42 7.30 2.25 -4.21
CA THR A 42 7.13 3.17 -3.08
C THR A 42 5.88 2.82 -2.26
N PRO A 43 5.96 2.78 -0.92
CA PRO A 43 4.77 2.56 -0.09
C PRO A 43 3.76 3.71 -0.19
N ALA A 44 4.24 4.94 -0.41
CA ALA A 44 3.39 6.13 -0.54
C ALA A 44 2.41 6.01 -1.70
N TYR A 45 2.84 5.44 -2.83
CA TYR A 45 1.98 5.13 -3.96
C TYR A 45 0.79 4.24 -3.56
N TRP A 46 1.06 3.18 -2.80
CA TRP A 46 0.02 2.24 -2.37
C TRP A 46 -0.89 2.83 -1.29
N ARG A 47 -0.39 3.70 -0.42
CA ARG A 47 -1.23 4.44 0.53
C ARG A 47 -2.23 5.30 -0.21
N ALA A 48 -1.76 6.15 -1.12
CA ALA A 48 -2.62 7.04 -1.90
C ALA A 48 -3.70 6.25 -2.66
N ARG A 49 -3.36 5.04 -3.13
CA ARG A 49 -4.30 4.16 -3.81
C ARG A 49 -5.37 3.58 -2.89
N ILE A 50 -5.05 3.27 -1.62
CA ILE A 50 -6.06 2.89 -0.61
C ILE A 50 -6.93 4.10 -0.24
N GLU A 51 -6.34 5.27 -0.03
CA GLU A 51 -7.05 6.49 0.37
C GLU A 51 -7.98 7.02 -0.73
N ALA A 52 -7.58 6.87 -2.00
CA ALA A 52 -8.42 7.17 -3.15
C ALA A 52 -9.67 6.26 -3.21
N ASN A 53 -9.68 5.14 -2.49
CA ASN A 53 -10.87 4.32 -2.26
C ASN A 53 -11.62 4.80 -1.00
N ALA A 54 -11.99 6.08 -0.95
CA ALA A 54 -12.69 6.68 0.19
C ALA A 54 -14.04 6.00 0.51
N GLU A 55 -14.65 5.34 -0.47
CA GLU A 55 -15.94 4.64 -0.36
C GLU A 55 -15.79 3.11 -0.32
N LEU A 56 -14.83 2.60 0.46
CA LEU A 56 -14.75 1.15 0.68
C LEU A 56 -15.99 0.65 1.44
N PRO A 57 -16.60 -0.46 0.99
CA PRO A 57 -17.63 -1.15 1.76
C PRO A 57 -17.19 -1.39 3.21
N PRO A 58 -18.07 -1.22 4.22
CA PRO A 58 -17.71 -1.35 5.64
C PRO A 58 -16.99 -2.65 5.98
N ALA A 59 -17.35 -3.76 5.33
CA ALA A 59 -16.73 -5.07 5.51
C ALA A 59 -15.24 -5.12 5.09
N LEU A 60 -14.80 -4.22 4.19
CA LEU A 60 -13.43 -4.15 3.70
C LEU A 60 -12.56 -3.14 4.47
N GLN A 61 -13.16 -2.27 5.28
CA GLN A 61 -12.41 -1.27 6.05
C GLN A 61 -11.36 -1.86 7.00
N PRO A 62 -11.60 -2.98 7.72
CA PRO A 62 -10.56 -3.58 8.57
C PRO A 62 -9.30 -3.97 7.77
N GLN A 63 -9.49 -4.53 6.57
CA GLN A 63 -8.38 -4.90 5.70
C GLN A 63 -7.61 -3.67 5.21
N ALA A 64 -8.32 -2.62 4.81
CA ALA A 64 -7.71 -1.35 4.41
C ALA A 64 -6.87 -0.73 5.53
N ARG A 65 -7.40 -0.67 6.76
CA ARG A 65 -6.67 -0.16 7.94
C ARG A 65 -5.41 -0.96 8.22
N LEU A 66 -5.47 -2.29 8.12
CA LEU A 66 -4.30 -3.15 8.28
C LEU A 66 -3.22 -2.85 7.25
N LEU A 67 -3.60 -2.69 5.97
CA LEU A 67 -2.66 -2.37 4.89
C LEU A 67 -2.02 -0.98 5.09
N LEU A 68 -2.80 0.02 5.50
CA LEU A 68 -2.30 1.36 5.82
C LEU A 68 -1.25 1.34 6.93
N ALA A 69 -1.49 0.57 8.01
CA ALA A 69 -0.54 0.43 9.11
C ALA A 69 0.79 -0.22 8.66
N ARG A 70 0.72 -1.24 7.79
CA ARG A 70 1.89 -1.90 7.21
C ARG A 70 2.69 -0.94 6.32
N LEU A 71 2.00 -0.19 5.46
CA LEU A 71 2.63 0.82 4.60
C LEU A 71 3.31 1.93 5.41
N ALA A 72 2.68 2.44 6.47
CA ALA A 72 3.30 3.43 7.36
C ALA A 72 4.60 2.93 7.99
N THR A 73 4.66 1.64 8.38
CA THR A 73 5.88 1.02 8.91
C THR A 73 6.99 0.97 7.85
N LEU A 74 6.66 0.69 6.59
CA LEU A 74 7.62 0.65 5.49
C LEU A 74 8.18 2.04 5.16
N GLU A 75 7.34 3.08 5.18
CA GLU A 75 7.78 4.46 4.92
C GLU A 75 8.69 5.01 6.00
N ALA A 76 8.34 4.79 7.27
CA ALA A 76 9.21 5.18 8.37
C ALA A 76 10.61 4.55 8.25
N ARG A 77 10.71 3.37 7.61
CA ARG A 77 11.99 2.72 7.31
C ARG A 77 12.69 3.31 6.09
N SER A 78 11.94 3.66 5.03
CA SER A 78 12.45 4.37 3.85
C SER A 78 13.06 5.72 4.24
N GLU A 79 12.34 6.54 5.01
CA GLU A 79 12.80 7.85 5.48
C GLU A 79 14.08 7.75 6.31
N ARG A 80 14.18 6.75 7.19
CA ARG A 80 15.40 6.51 8.00
C ARG A 80 16.60 6.16 7.14
N ARG A 81 16.42 5.49 5.99
CA ARG A 81 17.51 5.21 5.06
C ARG A 81 17.89 6.43 4.23
N GLY A 82 16.91 7.20 3.74
CA GLY A 82 17.18 8.44 3.01
C GLY A 82 17.95 9.48 3.82
N ARG A 83 17.79 9.50 5.16
CA ARG A 83 18.60 10.35 6.06
C ARG A 83 20.00 9.81 6.37
N ARG A 84 20.29 8.56 6.03
CA ARG A 84 21.59 7.90 6.27
C ARG A 84 22.48 7.84 5.03
N ALA A 85 21.91 8.09 3.85
CA ALA A 85 22.63 8.28 2.58
C ALA A 85 23.09 9.75 2.48
#